data_AF-A0A7K2WNX9-F1
#
_entry.id   AF-A0A7K2WNX9-F1
#
_cell.length_a   1.000
_cell.length_b   1.000
_cell.length_c   1.000
_cell.angle_alpha   90.00
_cell.angle_beta   90.00
_cell.angle_gamma   90.00
#
_symmetry.space_group_name_H-M   'P 1'
#
loop_
_entity.id
_entity.type
_entity.pdbx_description
1 polymer ?
#
loop_
_entity_poly.entity_id
_entity_poly.type
_entity_poly.pdbx_seq_one_letter_code
_entity_poly.pdbx_strand_id
1 'polypeptide(L)'
;MRIPPFLPRFRGRSHDPRTATAVGRWLGLAILVCFVTGVTSHYLQQPPGWAAGHLPTRPVSGYRVTQSLHVISGIAAIPLLLVKLWTVYPRLFEWPPIRSVAHALERISIAVLVAATLLELFMGLLNTIQWYPWPFPFRAVHWALAFVIIGALLVHLAVKAPVIAAHWRRTSPATTSLDARDPAGDVVTAGAERRSLL
;
A
#
# COMPACT_ATOMS: atom_id res chain seq x y z
N MET A 1 -4.54 -31.36 -7.61
CA MET A 1 -4.36 -30.80 -8.98
C MET A 1 -2.86 -30.64 -9.26
N ARG A 2 -2.35 -31.17 -10.39
CA ARG A 2 -0.94 -31.04 -10.78
C ARG A 2 -0.72 -29.71 -11.49
N ILE A 3 0.31 -28.96 -11.08
CA ILE A 3 0.75 -27.74 -11.76
C ILE A 3 1.30 -28.13 -13.14
N PRO A 4 0.91 -27.45 -14.24
CA PRO A 4 1.45 -27.72 -15.57
C PRO A 4 2.99 -27.60 -15.57
N PRO A 5 3.71 -28.51 -16.27
CA PRO A 5 5.18 -28.56 -16.23
C PRO A 5 5.86 -27.35 -16.88
N PHE A 6 5.15 -26.56 -17.69
CA PHE A 6 5.66 -25.36 -18.35
C PHE A 6 5.61 -24.09 -17.47
N LEU A 7 5.01 -24.15 -16.28
CA LEU A 7 4.97 -22.99 -15.40
C LEU A 7 6.26 -22.86 -14.59
N PRO A 8 6.88 -21.66 -14.55
CA PRO A 8 8.09 -21.42 -13.77
C PRO A 8 7.86 -21.66 -12.27
N ARG A 9 8.85 -22.29 -11.62
CA ARG A 9 8.86 -22.51 -10.15
C ARG A 9 9.70 -21.44 -9.48
N PHE A 10 9.05 -20.53 -8.76
CA PHE A 10 9.74 -19.48 -8.01
C PHE A 10 10.16 -19.99 -6.64
N ARG A 11 11.47 -20.19 -6.43
CA ARG A 11 12.08 -20.56 -5.14
C ARG A 11 13.07 -19.47 -4.74
N GLY A 12 12.58 -18.37 -4.16
CA GLY A 12 13.43 -17.26 -3.70
C GLY A 12 12.76 -16.46 -2.59
N ARG A 13 13.55 -16.00 -1.60
CA ARG A 13 13.10 -15.17 -0.46
C ARG A 13 12.58 -13.78 -0.87
N SER A 14 12.82 -13.35 -2.11
CA SER A 14 12.39 -12.07 -2.67
C SER A 14 10.88 -11.94 -2.90
N HIS A 15 10.14 -13.06 -2.93
CA HIS A 15 8.68 -13.08 -3.16
C HIS A 15 7.88 -13.33 -1.87
N ASP A 16 8.49 -13.06 -0.70
CA ASP A 16 7.87 -13.33 0.59
C ASP A 16 6.64 -12.42 0.85
N PRO A 17 5.53 -12.96 1.42
CA PRO A 17 4.35 -12.17 1.74
C PRO A 17 4.61 -10.98 2.69
N ARG A 18 5.64 -11.05 3.56
CA ARG A 18 5.97 -9.93 4.46
C ARG A 18 6.50 -8.74 3.66
N THR A 19 7.41 -8.98 2.72
CA THR A 19 7.92 -7.94 1.80
C THR A 19 6.78 -7.34 0.98
N ALA A 20 5.90 -8.19 0.42
CA ALA A 20 4.75 -7.72 -0.35
C ALA A 20 3.82 -6.79 0.47
N THR A 21 3.65 -7.10 1.76
CA THR A 21 2.81 -6.32 2.66
C THR A 21 3.50 -5.02 3.09
N ALA A 22 4.77 -5.07 3.46
CA ALA A 22 5.55 -3.89 3.85
C ALA A 22 5.64 -2.87 2.71
N VAL A 23 6.02 -3.31 1.50
CA VAL A 23 6.07 -2.44 0.31
C VAL A 23 4.67 -1.92 -0.03
N GLY A 24 3.63 -2.76 0.09
CA GLY A 24 2.25 -2.35 -0.14
C GLY A 24 1.78 -1.22 0.79
N ARG A 25 2.21 -1.22 2.06
CA ARG A 25 1.88 -0.14 3.02
C ARG A 25 2.53 1.19 2.65
N TRP A 26 3.82 1.16 2.30
CA TRP A 26 4.53 2.36 1.84
C TRP A 26 3.96 2.89 0.54
N LEU A 27 3.64 2.01 -0.42
CA LEU A 27 2.99 2.40 -1.67
C LEU A 27 1.61 3.02 -1.41
N GLY A 28 0.80 2.40 -0.56
CA GLY A 28 -0.51 2.93 -0.17
C GLY A 28 -0.42 4.30 0.50
N LEU A 29 0.56 4.49 1.39
CA LEU A 29 0.82 5.79 2.01
C LEU A 29 1.24 6.85 0.98
N ALA A 30 2.15 6.51 0.06
CA ALA A 30 2.58 7.43 -1.00
C ALA A 30 1.41 7.84 -1.90
N ILE A 31 0.59 6.88 -2.33
CA ILE A 31 -0.64 7.15 -3.12
C ILE A 31 -1.60 8.05 -2.33
N LEU A 32 -1.83 7.77 -1.04
CA LEU A 32 -2.74 8.57 -0.21
C LEU A 32 -2.25 10.01 -0.06
N VAL A 33 -0.95 10.21 0.22
CA VAL A 33 -0.35 11.55 0.31
C VAL A 33 -0.46 12.28 -1.03
N CYS A 34 -0.14 11.61 -2.13
CA CYS A 34 -0.26 12.16 -3.48
C CYS A 34 -1.71 12.56 -3.80
N PHE A 35 -2.67 11.69 -3.51
CA PHE A 35 -4.09 11.94 -3.70
C PHE A 35 -4.59 13.15 -2.90
N VAL A 36 -4.33 13.19 -1.58
CA VAL A 36 -4.80 14.28 -0.70
C VAL A 36 -4.18 15.62 -1.10
N THR A 37 -2.89 15.63 -1.41
CA THR A 37 -2.21 16.84 -1.90
C THR A 37 -2.69 17.28 -3.28
N GLY A 38 -3.03 16.33 -4.17
CA GLY A 38 -3.62 16.60 -5.48
C GLY A 38 -5.03 17.19 -5.38
N VAL A 39 -5.89 16.61 -4.51
CA VAL A 39 -7.21 17.15 -4.16
C VAL A 39 -7.12 18.56 -3.61
N THR A 40 -6.17 18.79 -2.70
CA THR A 40 -5.92 20.12 -2.15
C THR A 40 -5.50 21.11 -3.25
N SER A 41 -4.57 20.70 -4.12
CA SER A 41 -4.11 21.50 -5.26
C SER A 41 -5.24 21.85 -6.23
N HIS A 42 -6.11 20.89 -6.55
CA HIS A 42 -7.27 21.12 -7.41
C HIS A 42 -8.22 22.15 -6.82
N TYR A 43 -8.62 22.01 -5.56
CA TYR A 43 -9.54 22.96 -4.92
C TYR A 43 -8.94 24.34 -4.72
N LEU A 44 -7.62 24.46 -4.50
CA LEU A 44 -6.96 25.76 -4.42
C LEU A 44 -6.86 26.45 -5.79
N GLN A 45 -6.69 25.70 -6.88
CA GLN A 45 -6.62 26.25 -8.24
C GLN A 45 -8.00 26.50 -8.87
N GLN A 46 -8.99 25.69 -8.50
CA GLN A 46 -10.36 25.72 -9.02
C GLN A 46 -11.34 25.67 -7.84
N PRO A 47 -11.39 26.73 -7.03
CA PRO A 47 -12.24 26.76 -5.85
C PRO A 47 -13.72 26.71 -6.26
N PRO A 48 -14.52 25.78 -5.71
CA PRO A 48 -15.95 25.78 -5.95
C PRO A 48 -16.55 27.03 -5.31
N GLY A 49 -17.62 27.58 -5.89
CA GLY A 49 -18.18 28.86 -5.47
C GLY A 49 -18.50 28.97 -3.98
N TRP A 50 -18.91 27.87 -3.35
CA TRP A 50 -19.19 27.80 -1.91
C TRP A 50 -17.94 27.84 -1.02
N ALA A 51 -16.76 27.50 -1.54
CA ALA A 51 -15.51 27.41 -0.78
C ALA A 51 -14.53 28.55 -1.07
N ALA A 52 -14.76 29.34 -2.12
CA ALA A 52 -13.77 30.32 -2.62
C ALA A 52 -13.30 31.33 -1.56
N GLY A 53 -14.17 31.74 -0.63
CA GLY A 53 -13.82 32.64 0.48
C GLY A 53 -13.28 31.95 1.73
N HIS A 54 -13.31 30.63 1.81
CA HIS A 54 -12.98 29.86 3.01
C HIS A 54 -11.70 29.03 2.88
N LEU A 55 -11.13 28.94 1.67
CA LEU A 55 -9.90 28.19 1.44
C LEU A 55 -8.69 28.92 2.04
N PRO A 56 -7.82 28.22 2.77
CA PRO A 56 -6.66 28.82 3.41
C PRO A 56 -5.63 29.24 2.35
N THR A 57 -5.43 30.55 2.22
CA THR A 57 -4.38 31.14 1.36
C THR A 57 -3.06 31.35 2.09
N ARG A 58 -3.03 31.07 3.41
CA ARG A 58 -1.87 31.20 4.29
C ARG A 58 -1.62 29.90 5.06
N PRO A 59 -0.34 29.61 5.39
CA PRO A 59 0.85 30.39 5.06
C PRO A 59 1.20 30.33 3.56
N VAL A 60 1.93 31.33 3.06
CA VAL A 60 2.34 31.41 1.64
C VAL A 60 3.16 30.19 1.18
N SER A 61 3.79 29.47 2.11
CA SER A 61 4.52 28.24 1.86
C SER A 61 3.63 27.00 1.74
N GLY A 62 2.35 27.08 2.10
CA GLY A 62 1.43 25.94 2.13
C GLY A 62 1.37 25.20 0.79
N TYR A 63 1.14 25.95 -0.29
CA TYR A 63 1.11 25.37 -1.64
C TYR A 63 2.45 24.75 -2.04
N ARG A 64 3.58 25.37 -1.69
CA ARG A 64 4.92 24.81 -1.96
C ARG A 64 5.09 23.45 -1.26
N VAL A 65 4.71 23.36 0.01
CA VAL A 65 4.81 22.12 0.78
C VAL A 65 3.90 21.03 0.21
N THR A 66 2.63 21.34 -0.04
CA THR A 66 1.69 20.34 -0.59
C THR A 66 2.12 19.89 -1.98
N GLN A 67 2.60 20.80 -2.82
CA GLN A 67 3.07 20.47 -4.17
C GLN A 67 4.37 19.66 -4.14
N SER A 68 5.32 20.00 -3.26
CA SER A 68 6.53 19.20 -3.06
C SER A 68 6.18 17.80 -2.57
N LEU A 69 5.26 17.67 -1.60
CA LEU A 69 4.79 16.36 -1.11
C LEU A 69 4.12 15.55 -2.22
N HIS A 70 3.30 16.18 -3.05
CA HIS A 70 2.65 15.54 -4.20
C HIS A 70 3.69 14.93 -5.15
N VAL A 71 4.65 15.74 -5.60
CA VAL A 71 5.68 15.30 -6.56
C VAL A 71 6.61 14.25 -5.94
N ILE A 72 7.09 14.46 -4.71
CA ILE A 72 7.99 13.49 -4.03
C ILE A 72 7.28 12.17 -3.80
N SER A 73 6.02 12.17 -3.34
CA SER A 73 5.26 10.94 -3.12
C SER A 73 4.94 10.21 -4.43
N GLY A 74 4.60 10.94 -5.51
CA GLY A 74 4.44 10.37 -6.84
C GLY A 74 5.74 9.71 -7.36
N ILE A 75 6.88 10.39 -7.24
CA ILE A 75 8.18 9.82 -7.63
C ILE A 75 8.53 8.60 -6.78
N ALA A 76 8.33 8.66 -5.46
CA ALA A 76 8.58 7.54 -4.56
C ALA A 76 7.68 6.33 -4.84
N ALA A 77 6.45 6.55 -5.31
CA ALA A 77 5.52 5.50 -5.67
C ALA A 77 6.01 4.67 -6.87
N ILE A 78 6.82 5.22 -7.79
CA ILE A 78 7.35 4.51 -8.96
C ILE A 78 8.18 3.27 -8.55
N PRO A 79 9.31 3.38 -7.82
CA PRO A 79 10.07 2.20 -7.42
C PRO A 79 9.28 1.30 -6.47
N LEU A 80 8.44 1.86 -5.60
CA LEU A 80 7.58 1.06 -4.72
C LEU A 80 6.60 0.18 -5.51
N LEU A 81 5.99 0.72 -6.56
CA LEU A 81 5.09 0.00 -7.45
C LEU A 81 5.86 -1.10 -8.22
N LEU A 82 7.03 -0.78 -8.77
CA LEU A 82 7.84 -1.78 -9.48
C LEU A 82 8.26 -2.93 -8.56
N VAL A 83 8.70 -2.63 -7.33
CA VAL A 83 9.01 -3.66 -6.32
C VAL A 83 7.76 -4.45 -5.95
N LYS A 84 6.61 -3.80 -5.80
CA LYS A 84 5.33 -4.46 -5.50
C LYS A 84 4.96 -5.44 -6.62
N LEU A 85 5.03 -5.00 -7.87
CA LEU A 85 4.74 -5.81 -9.06
C LEU A 85 5.72 -6.97 -9.18
N TRP A 86 7.01 -6.74 -8.97
CA TRP A 86 8.02 -7.80 -8.89
C TRP A 86 7.70 -8.81 -7.79
N THR A 87 7.28 -8.34 -6.62
CA THR A 87 6.98 -9.27 -5.52
C THR A 87 5.78 -10.16 -5.86
N VAL A 88 4.78 -9.65 -6.58
CA VAL A 88 3.53 -10.38 -6.88
C VAL A 88 3.48 -11.02 -8.26
N TYR A 89 4.46 -10.80 -9.15
CA TYR A 89 4.45 -11.36 -10.50
C TYR A 89 4.25 -12.88 -10.56
N PRO A 90 4.77 -13.70 -9.61
CA PRO A 90 4.51 -15.14 -9.61
C PRO A 90 3.01 -15.49 -9.61
N ARG A 91 2.18 -14.63 -9.00
CA ARG A 91 0.73 -14.83 -8.92
C ARG A 91 0.02 -14.69 -10.26
N LEU A 92 0.64 -14.03 -11.24
CA LEU A 92 0.09 -13.94 -12.60
C LEU A 92 0.02 -15.32 -13.28
N PHE A 93 0.93 -16.22 -12.89
CA PHE A 93 1.07 -17.58 -13.41
C PHE A 93 0.36 -18.65 -12.56
N GLU A 94 -0.50 -18.26 -11.62
CA GLU A 94 -1.31 -19.23 -10.87
C GLU A 94 -2.31 -19.96 -11.78
N TRP A 95 -2.42 -21.28 -11.59
CA TRP A 95 -3.34 -22.15 -12.33
C TRP A 95 -4.31 -22.88 -11.39
N PRO A 96 -5.60 -23.04 -11.75
CA PRO A 96 -6.26 -22.46 -12.93
C PRO A 96 -6.38 -20.93 -12.81
N PRO A 97 -6.40 -20.20 -13.94
CA PRO A 97 -6.32 -18.74 -13.95
C PRO A 97 -7.60 -18.09 -13.44
N ILE A 98 -8.75 -18.75 -13.65
CA ILE A 98 -10.04 -18.34 -13.13
C ILE A 98 -10.64 -19.55 -12.40
N ARG A 99 -10.98 -19.36 -11.12
CA ARG A 99 -11.58 -20.39 -10.25
C ARG A 99 -13.09 -20.20 -10.09
N SER A 100 -13.58 -18.98 -10.29
CA SER A 100 -14.99 -18.59 -10.18
C SER A 100 -15.20 -17.17 -10.75
N VAL A 101 -16.46 -16.76 -10.93
CA VAL A 101 -16.81 -15.37 -11.33
C VAL A 101 -16.27 -14.36 -10.33
N ALA A 102 -16.42 -14.62 -9.02
CA ALA A 102 -15.88 -13.75 -7.98
C ALA A 102 -14.35 -13.61 -8.08
N HIS A 103 -13.64 -14.71 -8.37
CA HIS A 103 -12.20 -14.66 -8.58
C HIS A 103 -11.81 -13.89 -9.84
N ALA A 104 -12.59 -13.99 -10.93
CA ALA A 104 -12.37 -13.20 -12.13
C ALA A 104 -12.53 -11.69 -11.85
N LEU A 105 -13.59 -11.31 -11.14
CA LEU A 105 -13.84 -9.92 -10.75
C LEU A 105 -12.72 -9.39 -9.84
N GLU A 106 -12.21 -10.20 -8.91
CA GLU A 106 -11.03 -9.85 -8.11
C GLU A 106 -9.82 -9.55 -8.99
N ARG A 107 -9.49 -10.42 -9.96
CA ARG A 107 -8.38 -10.22 -10.88
C ARG A 107 -8.55 -8.98 -11.76
N ILE A 108 -9.78 -8.72 -12.25
CA ILE A 108 -10.09 -7.52 -13.04
C ILE A 108 -9.89 -6.26 -12.19
N SER A 109 -10.36 -6.24 -10.94
CA SER A 109 -10.17 -5.09 -10.05
C SER A 109 -8.68 -4.77 -9.83
N ILE A 110 -7.84 -5.80 -9.71
CA ILE A 110 -6.39 -5.66 -9.58
C ILE A 110 -5.79 -5.14 -10.89
N ALA A 111 -6.22 -5.66 -12.03
CA ALA A 111 -5.75 -5.20 -13.33
C ALA A 111 -6.06 -3.72 -13.55
N VAL A 112 -7.27 -3.27 -13.22
CA VAL A 112 -7.66 -1.85 -13.27
C VAL A 112 -6.78 -1.01 -12.34
N LEU A 113 -6.58 -1.44 -11.09
CA LEU A 113 -5.72 -0.73 -10.15
C LEU A 113 -4.28 -0.58 -10.68
N VAL A 114 -3.70 -1.66 -11.20
CA VAL A 114 -2.32 -1.64 -11.73
C VAL A 114 -2.23 -0.75 -12.97
N ALA A 115 -3.13 -0.92 -13.94
CA ALA A 115 -3.11 -0.15 -15.18
C ALA A 115 -3.31 1.36 -14.92
N ALA A 116 -4.28 1.71 -14.09
CA ALA A 116 -4.54 3.11 -13.74
C ALA A 116 -3.36 3.73 -12.99
N THR A 117 -2.76 3.01 -12.02
CA THR A 117 -1.62 3.53 -11.25
C THR A 117 -0.38 3.72 -12.14
N LEU A 118 -0.09 2.77 -13.03
CA LEU A 118 1.03 2.91 -13.98
C LEU A 118 0.83 4.10 -14.91
N LEU A 119 -0.36 4.25 -15.48
CA LEU A 119 -0.70 5.37 -16.37
C LEU A 119 -0.60 6.71 -15.64
N GLU A 120 -1.16 6.80 -14.44
CA GLU A 120 -1.15 8.01 -13.62
C GLU A 120 0.26 8.45 -13.26
N LEU A 121 1.11 7.52 -12.82
CA LEU A 121 2.51 7.82 -12.49
C LEU A 121 3.32 8.19 -13.72
N PHE A 122 3.09 7.51 -14.86
CA PHE A 122 3.76 7.83 -16.11
C PHE A 122 3.38 9.24 -16.61
N MET A 123 2.09 9.55 -16.63
CA MET A 123 1.60 10.88 -17.01
C MET A 123 2.14 11.96 -16.04
N GLY A 124 2.07 11.71 -14.73
CA GLY A 124 2.58 12.62 -13.71
C GLY A 124 4.09 12.87 -13.84
N LEU A 125 4.87 11.84 -14.13
CA LEU A 125 6.30 11.96 -14.39
C LEU A 125 6.58 12.82 -15.62
N LEU A 126 5.88 12.58 -16.74
CA LEU A 126 6.08 13.38 -17.95
C LEU A 126 5.63 14.84 -17.78
N ASN A 127 4.61 15.09 -16.95
CA ASN A 127 4.21 16.44 -16.56
C ASN A 127 5.33 17.19 -15.82
N THR A 128 6.22 16.52 -15.06
CA THR A 128 7.36 17.19 -14.39
C THR A 128 8.35 17.81 -15.38
N ILE A 129 8.42 17.26 -16.59
CA ILE A 129 9.25 17.75 -17.70
C ILE A 129 8.44 18.44 -18.79
N GLN A 130 7.14 18.70 -18.55
CA GLN A 130 6.23 19.38 -19.47
C GLN A 130 6.11 18.71 -20.86
N TRP A 131 6.30 17.39 -20.94
CA TRP A 131 6.14 16.66 -22.19
C TRP A 131 4.78 15.95 -22.24
N TYR A 132 3.94 16.31 -23.21
CA TYR A 132 2.58 15.81 -23.36
C TYR A 132 2.39 15.17 -24.74
N PRO A 133 2.83 13.92 -24.95
CA PRO A 133 2.69 13.22 -26.24
C PRO A 133 1.24 12.83 -26.58
N TRP A 134 0.24 13.28 -25.81
CA TRP A 134 -1.17 12.93 -25.97
C TRP A 134 -2.02 14.15 -26.34
N PRO A 135 -3.15 13.95 -27.03
CA PRO A 135 -4.03 15.03 -27.47
C PRO A 135 -5.04 15.51 -26.41
N PHE A 136 -5.11 14.87 -25.24
CA PHE A 136 -6.12 15.13 -24.21
C PHE A 136 -5.61 16.04 -23.06
N PRO A 137 -6.49 16.71 -22.30
CA PRO A 137 -6.08 17.57 -21.20
C PRO A 137 -5.54 16.76 -20.01
N PHE A 138 -4.22 16.85 -19.76
CA PHE A 138 -3.55 16.16 -18.66
C PHE A 138 -4.27 16.33 -17.31
N ARG A 139 -4.53 17.58 -16.89
CA ARG A 139 -5.12 17.87 -15.56
C ARG A 139 -6.45 17.15 -15.32
N ALA A 140 -7.32 17.10 -16.33
CA ALA A 140 -8.64 16.48 -16.20
C ALA A 140 -8.54 14.95 -16.15
N VAL A 141 -7.68 14.36 -16.99
CA VAL A 141 -7.47 12.91 -17.02
C VAL A 141 -6.77 12.43 -15.75
N HIS A 142 -5.72 13.14 -15.31
CA HIS A 142 -4.99 12.87 -14.08
C HIS A 142 -5.93 12.95 -12.85
N TRP A 143 -6.76 13.99 -12.80
CA TRP A 143 -7.80 14.10 -11.78
C TRP A 143 -8.74 12.89 -11.75
N ALA A 144 -9.30 12.52 -12.91
CA ALA A 144 -10.24 11.39 -12.98
C ALA A 144 -9.57 10.05 -12.60
N LEU A 145 -8.35 9.81 -13.10
CA LEU A 145 -7.57 8.61 -12.80
C LEU A 145 -7.26 8.48 -11.31
N ALA A 146 -6.96 9.58 -10.63
CA ALA A 146 -6.72 9.57 -9.18
C ALA A 146 -7.91 8.96 -8.40
N PHE A 147 -9.15 9.30 -8.76
CA PHE A 147 -10.35 8.68 -8.13
C PHE A 147 -10.54 7.22 -8.53
N VAL A 148 -10.25 6.85 -9.77
CA VAL A 148 -10.27 5.44 -10.21
C VAL A 148 -9.29 4.60 -9.39
N ILE A 149 -8.08 5.12 -9.16
CA ILE A 149 -7.05 4.46 -8.35
C ILE A 149 -7.51 4.29 -6.90
N ILE A 150 -8.01 5.35 -6.26
CA ILE A 150 -8.50 5.27 -4.89
C ILE A 150 -9.68 4.29 -4.77
N GLY A 151 -10.66 4.36 -5.69
CA GLY A 151 -11.78 3.42 -5.71
C GLY A 151 -11.33 1.96 -5.88
N ALA A 152 -10.44 1.70 -6.84
CA ALA A 152 -9.90 0.37 -7.08
C ALA A 152 -9.05 -0.14 -5.92
N LEU A 153 -8.28 0.74 -5.25
CA LEU A 153 -7.49 0.40 -4.07
C LEU A 153 -8.40 0.03 -2.88
N LEU A 154 -9.48 0.78 -2.66
CA LEU A 154 -10.45 0.47 -1.61
C LEU A 154 -11.14 -0.88 -1.87
N VAL A 155 -11.55 -1.15 -3.11
CA VAL A 155 -12.09 -2.47 -3.50
C VAL A 155 -11.06 -3.57 -3.26
N HIS A 156 -9.81 -3.36 -3.66
CA HIS A 156 -8.73 -4.31 -3.43
C HIS A 156 -8.53 -4.62 -1.94
N LEU A 157 -8.54 -3.60 -1.08
CA LEU A 157 -8.41 -3.75 0.37
C LEU A 157 -9.63 -4.47 0.96
N ALA A 158 -10.85 -4.12 0.54
CA ALA A 158 -12.09 -4.75 1.01
C ALA A 158 -12.11 -6.25 0.70
N VAL A 159 -11.71 -6.64 -0.52
CA VAL A 159 -11.62 -8.05 -0.92
C VAL A 159 -10.58 -8.82 -0.08
N LYS A 160 -9.50 -8.16 0.34
CA LYS A 160 -8.45 -8.78 1.19
C LYS A 160 -8.71 -8.70 2.69
N ALA A 161 -9.64 -7.85 3.14
CA ALA A 161 -9.93 -7.63 4.55
C ALA A 161 -10.28 -8.92 5.33
N PRO A 162 -11.07 -9.88 4.81
CA PRO A 162 -11.36 -11.13 5.54
C PRO A 162 -10.12 -11.98 5.80
N VAL A 163 -9.20 -12.04 4.84
CA VAL A 163 -7.94 -12.79 4.96
C VAL A 163 -7.05 -12.15 6.03
N ILE A 164 -6.97 -10.82 6.03
CA ILE A 164 -6.24 -10.04 7.03
C ILE A 164 -6.86 -10.28 8.41
N ALA A 165 -8.18 -10.13 8.56
CA ALA A 165 -8.88 -10.34 9.82
C ALA A 165 -8.72 -11.78 10.37
N ALA A 166 -8.77 -12.78 9.49
CA ALA A 166 -8.54 -14.18 9.87
C ALA A 166 -7.09 -14.48 10.30
N HIS A 167 -6.12 -13.66 9.89
CA HIS A 167 -4.74 -13.75 10.39
C HIS A 167 -4.65 -13.19 11.82
N TRP A 168 -5.25 -12.03 12.08
CA TRP A 168 -5.27 -11.41 13.42
C TRP A 168 -6.07 -12.22 14.45
N ARG A 169 -7.18 -12.86 14.06
CA ARG A 169 -7.96 -13.72 14.97
C ARG A 169 -7.25 -15.02 15.37
N ARG A 170 -6.28 -15.49 14.59
CA ARG A 170 -5.52 -16.73 14.88
C ARG A 170 -4.36 -16.51 15.86
N THR A 171 -4.03 -15.27 16.19
CA THR A 171 -2.92 -14.94 17.12
C THR A 171 -3.35 -14.88 18.60
N SER A 172 -4.60 -15.23 18.95
CA SER A 172 -5.09 -15.20 20.34
C SER A 172 -5.42 -16.58 20.94
N PRO A 173 -4.43 -17.48 21.07
CA PRO A 173 -4.40 -18.39 22.23
C PRO A 173 -3.11 -18.28 23.08
N ALA A 174 -2.03 -17.69 22.52
CA ALA A 174 -0.72 -17.69 23.16
C ALA A 174 -0.54 -16.62 24.25
N THR A 175 -1.30 -15.51 24.18
CA THR A 175 -1.28 -14.46 25.20
C THR A 175 -2.00 -14.89 26.48
N THR A 176 -3.06 -15.69 26.37
CA THR A 176 -3.80 -16.24 27.52
C THR A 176 -2.98 -17.27 28.30
N SER A 177 -2.05 -17.99 27.65
CA SER A 177 -1.17 -18.96 28.32
C SER A 177 0.02 -18.33 29.06
N LEU A 178 0.32 -17.04 28.83
CA LEU A 178 1.35 -16.31 29.56
C LEU A 178 0.81 -15.70 30.86
N ASP A 179 -0.46 -15.27 30.88
CA ASP A 179 -1.15 -14.83 32.12
C ASP A 179 -1.51 -16.00 33.06
N ALA A 180 -1.69 -17.21 32.52
CA ALA A 180 -2.01 -18.40 33.31
C ALA A 180 -0.78 -19.05 34.01
N ARG A 181 0.44 -18.55 33.75
CA ARG A 181 1.70 -19.12 34.26
C ARG A 181 2.34 -18.33 35.40
N ASP A 182 1.67 -17.32 35.93
CA ASP A 182 2.12 -16.61 37.12
C ASP A 182 1.21 -16.88 38.33
N PRO A 183 1.34 -18.04 39.01
CA PRO A 183 1.14 -18.09 40.43
C PRO A 183 2.47 -17.67 41.09
N ALA A 184 2.61 -16.38 41.37
CA ALA A 184 3.62 -15.91 42.30
C ALA A 184 3.43 -16.64 43.64
N GLY A 185 4.35 -17.57 43.94
CA GLY A 185 4.37 -18.32 45.18
C GLY A 185 5.59 -19.25 45.26
N ASP A 186 6.58 -18.84 46.06
CA ASP A 186 7.68 -19.61 46.66
C ASP A 186 8.74 -20.18 45.69
N VAL A 187 10.05 -20.07 45.90
CA VAL A 187 10.84 -20.29 47.13
C VAL A 187 12.15 -19.50 47.08
N VAL A 188 12.45 -18.92 48.24
CA VAL A 188 13.70 -18.37 48.77
C VAL A 188 14.97 -19.16 48.37
N THR A 189 15.95 -18.52 47.76
CA THR A 189 17.36 -18.95 47.80
C THR A 189 18.16 -18.08 48.76
N ALA A 190 18.10 -18.46 50.04
CA ALA A 190 19.12 -18.11 51.02
C ALA A 190 20.37 -18.95 50.74
N GLY A 191 21.55 -18.30 50.71
CA GLY A 191 22.81 -19.01 50.48
C GLY A 191 24.02 -18.10 50.35
N ALA A 192 24.11 -17.08 51.20
CA ALA A 192 25.34 -16.34 51.42
C ALA A 192 26.26 -17.16 52.33
N GLU A 193 27.22 -17.89 51.78
CA GLU A 193 28.48 -18.24 52.47
C GLU A 193 29.52 -18.73 51.44
N ARG A 194 30.54 -17.90 51.18
CA ARG A 194 31.88 -18.38 50.80
C ARG A 194 32.91 -17.32 51.17
N ARG A 195 33.38 -17.41 52.42
CA ARG A 195 34.57 -16.73 52.92
C ARG A 195 35.62 -17.80 53.20
N SER A 196 36.85 -17.52 52.75
CA SER A 196 38.13 -18.15 53.12
C SER A 196 38.28 -19.66 52.93
N LEU A 197 39.17 -20.07 52.03
CA LEU A 197 40.36 -20.86 52.36
C LEU A 197 41.33 -20.84 51.15
N LEU A 198 42.54 -20.32 51.44
CA LEU A 198 43.78 -20.22 50.64
C LEU A 198 43.84 -19.14 49.55
#